data_AF-A0A9J6CC11-F1
#
_entry.id   AF-A0A9J6CC11-F1
#
_cell.length_a   1.000
_cell.length_b   1.000
_cell.length_c   1.000
_cell.angle_alpha   90.00
_cell.angle_beta   90.00
_cell.angle_gamma   90.00
#
_symmetry.space_group_name_H-M   'P 1'
#
loop_
_entity.id
_entity.type
_entity.pdbx_description
1 polymer ?
#
loop_
_entity_poly.entity_id
_entity_poly.type
_entity_poly.pdbx_seq_one_letter_code
_entity_poly.pdbx_strand_id
1 'polypeptide(L)'
;MFQLQVEFCLTFMTKRKKLPSKEQMLEEYELDMLERWKKGLSKRKGHFLGHKAEAQKKYYDELAKKANIEGIKSCIVKIHSHAHLNRSKHFTNYRNVKYTIIDENNFIVSPLQ
;
A
#
# COMPACT_ATOMS: atom_id res chain seq x y z
N MET A 1 -4.78 3.58 -1.24
CA MET A 1 -3.54 4.36 -1.40
C MET A 1 -3.82 5.86 -1.40
N PHE A 2 -4.54 6.40 -2.39
CA PHE A 2 -4.73 7.85 -2.52
C PHE A 2 -5.36 8.51 -1.29
N GLN A 3 -6.44 7.93 -0.75
CA GLN A 3 -7.05 8.42 0.48
C GLN A 3 -6.04 8.53 1.63
N LEU A 4 -5.24 7.49 1.86
CA LEU A 4 -4.22 7.45 2.90
C LEU A 4 -3.14 8.53 2.71
N GLN A 5 -2.70 8.78 1.48
CA GLN A 5 -1.75 9.85 1.17
C GLN A 5 -2.35 11.23 1.41
N VAL A 6 -3.62 11.44 1.06
CA VAL A 6 -4.33 12.70 1.31
C VAL A 6 -4.47 12.94 2.81
N GLU A 7 -4.90 11.94 3.58
CA GLU A 7 -5.02 12.04 5.04
C GLU A 7 -3.67 12.29 5.72
N PHE A 8 -2.60 11.64 5.23
CA PHE A 8 -1.23 11.91 5.67
C PHE A 8 -0.86 13.38 5.43
N CYS A 9 -1.01 13.89 4.20
CA CYS A 9 -0.70 15.28 3.87
C CYS A 9 -1.52 16.26 4.72
N LEU A 10 -2.83 16.06 4.82
CA LEU A 10 -3.71 16.92 5.61
C LEU A 10 -3.30 16.96 7.09
N THR A 11 -2.83 15.85 7.65
CA THR A 11 -2.40 15.79 9.06
C THR A 11 -1.26 16.76 9.38
N PHE A 12 -0.29 16.89 8.48
CA PHE A 12 0.83 17.83 8.67
C PHE A 12 0.48 19.24 8.21
N MET A 13 -0.25 19.40 7.10
CA MET A 13 -0.66 20.73 6.60
C MET A 13 -1.59 21.47 7.57
N THR A 14 -2.48 20.75 8.25
CA THR A 14 -3.38 21.32 9.28
C THR A 14 -2.73 21.42 10.65
N LYS A 15 -1.42 21.11 10.77
CA LYS A 15 -0.64 21.15 12.02
C LYS A 15 -1.16 20.23 13.13
N ARG A 16 -2.00 19.23 12.82
CA ARG A 16 -2.39 18.16 13.77
C ARG A 16 -1.17 17.37 14.24
N LYS A 17 -0.14 17.27 13.39
CA LYS A 17 1.17 16.73 13.75
C LYS A 17 2.28 17.60 13.14
N LYS A 18 3.42 17.66 13.80
CA LYS A 18 4.63 18.31 13.27
C LYS A 18 5.42 17.32 12.44
N LEU A 19 5.93 17.78 11.30
CA LEU A 19 6.93 17.01 10.55
C LEU A 19 8.21 16.90 11.39
N PRO A 20 8.99 15.81 11.21
CA PRO A 20 10.34 15.74 11.76
C PRO A 20 11.24 16.78 11.09
N SER A 21 12.48 16.92 11.59
CA SER A 21 13.43 17.85 10.98
C SER A 21 13.73 17.47 9.53
N LYS A 22 14.24 18.42 8.75
CA LYS A 22 14.62 18.17 7.35
C LYS A 22 15.66 17.06 7.25
N GLU A 23 16.64 17.06 8.15
CA GLU A 23 17.73 16.10 8.23
C GLU A 23 17.19 14.68 8.48
N GLN A 24 16.26 14.54 9.43
CA GLN A 24 15.61 13.27 9.73
C GLN A 24 14.80 12.73 8.54
N MET A 25 14.08 13.60 7.82
CA MET A 25 13.34 13.19 6.62
C MET A 25 14.27 12.74 5.49
N LEU A 26 15.41 13.43 5.31
CA LEU A 26 16.39 13.08 4.28
C LEU A 26 17.12 11.78 4.62
N GLU A 27 17.50 11.58 5.88
CA GLU A 27 18.13 10.33 6.33
C GLU A 27 17.22 9.13 6.08
N GLU A 28 15.94 9.23 6.46
CA GLU A 28 14.98 8.16 6.22
C GLU A 28 14.77 7.88 4.71
N TYR A 29 14.72 8.93 3.89
CA TYR A 29 14.62 8.81 2.44
C TYR A 29 15.83 8.07 1.85
N GLU A 30 17.05 8.40 2.26
CA GLU A 30 18.26 7.74 1.76
C GLU A 30 18.29 6.26 2.17
N LEU A 31 17.87 5.93 3.39
CA LEU A 31 17.75 4.54 3.84
C LEU A 31 16.74 3.74 2.99
N ASP A 32 15.57 4.30 2.68
CA ASP A 32 14.57 3.65 1.82
C ASP A 32 15.09 3.47 0.38
N MET A 33 15.79 4.47 -0.17
CA MET A 33 16.40 4.38 -1.50
C MET A 33 17.50 3.32 -1.56
N LEU A 34 18.36 3.25 -0.55
CA LEU A 34 19.39 2.22 -0.42
C LEU A 34 18.77 0.81 -0.34
N GLU A 35 17.69 0.63 0.44
CA GLU A 35 16.97 -0.64 0.53
C GLU A 35 16.42 -1.06 -0.85
N ARG A 36 15.88 -0.11 -1.62
CA ARG A 36 15.37 -0.37 -2.98
C ARG A 36 16.48 -0.72 -3.96
N TRP A 37 17.61 0.00 -3.93
CA TRP A 37 18.74 -0.29 -4.82
C TRP A 37 19.36 -1.66 -4.52
N LYS A 38 19.47 -2.05 -3.24
CA LYS A 38 19.89 -3.41 -2.85
C LYS A 38 18.99 -4.50 -3.43
N LYS A 39 17.70 -4.19 -3.69
CA LYS A 39 16.73 -5.09 -4.33
C LYS A 39 16.73 -5.00 -5.87
N GLY A 40 17.69 -4.29 -6.47
CA GLY A 40 17.83 -4.16 -7.92
C GLY A 40 16.88 -3.16 -8.58
N LEU A 41 16.17 -2.32 -7.81
CA LEU A 41 15.34 -1.26 -8.38
C LEU A 41 16.22 -0.12 -8.88
N SER A 42 16.03 0.26 -10.15
CA SER A 42 16.72 1.41 -10.72
C SER A 42 16.22 2.72 -10.10
N LYS A 43 17.06 3.76 -10.08
CA LYS A 43 16.69 5.10 -9.59
C LYS A 43 15.41 5.63 -10.25
N ARG A 44 15.19 5.35 -11.54
CA ARG A 44 13.97 5.74 -12.29
C ARG A 44 12.69 5.13 -11.72
N LYS A 45 12.80 4.00 -11.00
CA LYS A 45 11.70 3.31 -10.32
C LYS A 45 11.68 3.58 -8.81
N GLY A 46 12.27 4.68 -8.33
CA GLY A 46 12.27 5.02 -6.89
C GLY A 46 10.86 5.10 -6.28
N HIS A 47 9.87 5.56 -7.05
CA HIS A 47 8.47 5.63 -6.63
C HIS A 47 7.73 4.28 -6.63
N PHE A 48 8.33 3.23 -7.20
CA PHE A 48 7.66 1.95 -7.39
C PHE A 48 7.58 1.16 -6.08
N LEU A 49 6.37 0.90 -5.60
CA LEU A 49 6.12 0.21 -4.32
C LEU A 49 6.20 -1.32 -4.39
N GLY A 50 6.60 -1.89 -5.54
CA GLY A 50 6.61 -3.33 -5.75
C GLY A 50 5.31 -3.88 -6.35
N HIS A 51 5.39 -5.05 -6.99
CA HIS A 51 4.23 -5.80 -7.48
C HIS A 51 3.58 -6.64 -6.37
N LYS A 52 4.35 -6.96 -5.34
CA LYS A 52 3.92 -7.77 -4.20
C LYS A 52 3.13 -6.92 -3.23
N ALA A 53 2.00 -7.45 -2.77
CA ALA A 53 1.12 -6.73 -1.87
C ALA A 53 1.76 -6.47 -0.51
N GLU A 54 2.69 -7.32 -0.07
CA GLU A 54 3.44 -7.13 1.17
C GLU A 54 4.29 -5.87 1.13
N ALA A 55 4.92 -5.57 -0.03
CA ALA A 55 5.73 -4.37 -0.20
C ALA A 55 4.88 -3.10 -0.19
N GLN A 56 3.71 -3.15 -0.83
CA GLN A 56 2.74 -2.05 -0.82
C GLN A 56 2.14 -1.86 0.59
N LYS A 57 1.85 -2.95 1.30
CA LYS A 57 1.32 -2.94 2.67
C LYS A 57 2.27 -2.27 3.65
N LYS A 58 3.57 -2.59 3.61
CA LYS A 58 4.60 -1.93 4.45
C LYS A 58 4.52 -0.41 4.30
N TYR A 59 4.44 0.09 3.07
CA TYR A 59 4.31 1.53 2.81
C TYR A 59 3.02 2.13 3.39
N TYR A 60 1.88 1.44 3.24
CA TYR A 60 0.60 1.92 3.79
C TYR A 60 0.61 1.94 5.32
N ASP A 61 1.11 0.88 5.96
CA ASP A 61 1.19 0.78 7.43
C ASP A 61 2.10 1.89 7.99
N GLU A 62 3.23 2.18 7.34
CA GLU A 62 4.14 3.24 7.75
C GLU A 62 3.53 4.65 7.62
N LEU A 63 2.80 4.93 6.52
CA LEU A 63 2.07 6.20 6.40
C LEU A 63 1.03 6.36 7.52
N ALA A 64 0.23 5.31 7.76
CA ALA A 64 -0.79 5.31 8.78
C ALA A 64 -0.20 5.57 10.18
N LYS A 65 0.87 4.84 10.51
CA LYS A 65 1.60 4.98 11.78
C LYS A 65 2.21 6.37 11.95
N LYS A 66 2.88 6.90 10.92
CA LYS A 66 3.53 8.22 10.99
C LYS A 66 2.53 9.35 11.14
N ALA A 67 1.39 9.30 10.46
CA ALA A 67 0.33 10.30 10.60
C ALA A 67 -0.61 10.03 11.78
N ASN A 68 -0.53 8.86 12.43
CA ASN A 68 -1.48 8.41 13.44
C ASN A 68 -2.94 8.44 12.91
N ILE A 69 -3.13 7.86 11.73
CA ILE A 69 -4.41 7.73 11.02
C ILE A 69 -4.78 6.26 10.82
N GLU A 70 -6.03 6.00 10.45
CA GLU A 70 -6.48 4.64 10.17
C GLU A 70 -5.75 4.05 8.94
N GLY A 71 -5.29 2.81 9.07
CA GLY A 71 -4.64 2.10 7.98
C GLY A 71 -5.62 1.52 6.96
N ILE A 72 -5.10 0.97 5.86
CA ILE A 72 -5.95 0.24 4.91
C ILE A 72 -6.37 -1.09 5.55
N LYS A 73 -7.69 -1.35 5.58
CA LYS A 73 -8.25 -2.60 6.08
C LYS A 73 -7.58 -3.82 5.45
N SER A 74 -7.25 -4.80 6.30
CA SER A 74 -6.50 -6.01 5.94
C SER A 74 -7.17 -6.78 4.79
N CYS A 75 -8.50 -6.91 4.82
CA CYS A 75 -9.28 -7.58 3.78
C CYS A 75 -9.07 -6.96 2.39
N ILE A 76 -8.96 -5.63 2.30
CA ILE A 76 -8.74 -4.92 1.03
C ILE A 76 -7.37 -5.25 0.43
N VAL A 77 -6.33 -5.30 1.26
CA VAL A 77 -4.98 -5.70 0.82
C VAL A 77 -4.99 -7.15 0.33
N LYS A 78 -5.67 -8.05 1.05
CA LYS A 78 -5.79 -9.46 0.65
C LYS A 78 -6.58 -9.62 -0.65
N ILE A 79 -7.68 -8.89 -0.84
CA ILE A 79 -8.46 -8.88 -2.08
C ILE A 79 -7.60 -8.41 -3.25
N HIS A 80 -6.85 -7.31 -3.10
CA HIS A 80 -5.97 -6.81 -4.15
C HIS A 80 -4.90 -7.86 -4.54
N SER A 81 -4.31 -8.53 -3.54
CA SER A 81 -3.34 -9.61 -3.74
C SER A 81 -3.95 -10.78 -4.52
N HIS A 82 -5.13 -11.23 -4.08
CA HIS A 82 -5.86 -12.33 -4.70
C HIS A 82 -6.26 -11.98 -6.13
N ALA A 83 -6.77 -10.77 -6.38
CA ALA A 83 -7.16 -10.31 -7.71
C ALA A 83 -5.95 -10.26 -8.67
N HIS A 84 -4.79 -9.84 -8.18
CA HIS A 84 -3.56 -9.84 -8.98
C HIS A 84 -3.13 -11.27 -9.36
N LEU A 85 -3.16 -12.19 -8.39
CA LEU A 85 -2.85 -13.60 -8.63
C LEU A 85 -3.86 -14.25 -9.58
N ASN A 86 -5.15 -13.97 -9.40
CA ASN A 86 -6.23 -14.49 -10.24
C ASN A 86 -6.07 -14.01 -11.69
N ARG A 87 -5.75 -12.72 -11.89
CA ARG A 87 -5.45 -12.17 -13.22
C ARG A 87 -4.26 -12.84 -13.87
N SER A 88 -3.21 -13.13 -13.10
CA SER A 88 -2.02 -13.81 -13.61
C SER A 88 -2.29 -15.26 -14.02
N LYS A 89 -3.20 -15.95 -13.33
CA LYS A 89 -3.52 -17.37 -13.59
C LYS A 89 -4.63 -17.56 -14.63
N HIS A 90 -5.61 -16.66 -14.65
CA HIS A 90 -6.85 -16.80 -15.42
C HIS A 90 -7.10 -15.53 -16.24
N PHE A 91 -6.14 -15.13 -17.07
CA PHE A 91 -6.12 -13.83 -17.75
C PHE A 91 -7.41 -13.47 -18.53
N THR A 92 -8.10 -14.45 -19.10
CA THR A 92 -9.36 -14.24 -19.85
C THR A 92 -10.59 -14.14 -18.93
N ASN A 93 -10.59 -14.86 -17.80
CA ASN A 93 -11.79 -15.09 -17.00
C ASN A 93 -11.69 -14.54 -15.56
N TYR A 94 -10.59 -13.89 -15.19
CA TYR A 94 -10.35 -13.43 -13.81
C TYR A 94 -11.37 -12.42 -13.28
N ARG A 95 -12.18 -11.84 -14.17
CA ARG A 95 -13.27 -10.91 -13.83
C ARG A 95 -14.61 -11.62 -13.57
N ASN A 96 -14.72 -12.92 -13.82
CA ASN A 96 -15.95 -13.69 -13.61
C ASN A 96 -16.13 -14.14 -12.16
N VAL A 97 -15.63 -13.35 -11.20
CA VAL A 97 -15.72 -13.62 -9.76
C VAL A 97 -16.20 -12.38 -9.02
N LYS A 98 -17.01 -12.60 -7.99
CA LYS A 98 -17.49 -11.59 -7.05
C LYS A 98 -16.77 -11.75 -5.71
N TYR A 99 -16.21 -10.64 -5.22
CA TYR A 99 -15.66 -10.55 -3.87
C TYR A 99 -16.72 -9.97 -2.93
N THR A 100 -16.95 -10.63 -1.80
CA THR A 100 -17.83 -10.13 -0.72
C THR A 100 -17.01 -9.99 0.55
N ILE A 101 -16.94 -8.76 1.09
CA ILE A 101 -16.26 -8.49 2.35
C ILE A 101 -17.16 -8.97 3.50
N ILE A 102 -16.59 -9.77 4.40
CA ILE A 102 -17.29 -10.25 5.60
C ILE A 102 -16.96 -9.36 6.79
N ASP A 103 -15.68 -9.04 6.97
CA ASP A 103 -15.19 -8.17 8.02
C ASP A 103 -13.86 -7.50 7.62
N GLU A 104 -13.19 -6.85 8.57
CA GLU A 104 -11.93 -6.13 8.35
C GLU A 104 -10.78 -7.01 7.87
N ASN A 105 -10.85 -8.32 8.11
CA ASN A 105 -9.79 -9.29 7.83
C ASN A 105 -10.20 -10.36 6.80
N ASN A 106 -11.49 -10.58 6.57
CA ASN A 106 -12.02 -11.70 5.82
C ASN A 106 -12.91 -11.28 4.65
N PHE A 107 -12.84 -12.07 3.58
CA PHE A 107 -13.69 -11.94 2.39
C PHE A 107 -13.91 -13.32 1.79
N ILE A 108 -14.98 -13.46 1.01
CA ILE A 108 -15.26 -14.66 0.22
C ILE A 108 -15.22 -14.33 -1.27
N VAL A 109 -14.91 -15.34 -2.08
CA VAL A 109 -14.91 -15.26 -3.55
C VAL A 109 -15.95 -16.24 -4.07
N SER A 110 -16.83 -15.76 -4.94
CA SER A 110 -17.88 -16.57 -5.58
C SER A 110 -17.90 -16.31 -7.08
N PRO A 111 -18.46 -17.21 -7.91
CA PRO A 111 -18.68 -16.92 -9.32
C PRO A 111 -19.59 -15.69 -9.51
N LEU A 112 -19.34 -14.92 -10.56
CA LEU A 112 -20.34 -13.94 -11.04
C LEU A 112 -21.55 -14.74 -11.58
N GLN A 113 -22.73 -14.52 -11.02
CA GLN A 113 -24.00 -15.03 -11.56
C GLN A 113 -24.38 -14.28 -12.83
#